data_AF-A0A5B7B9W3-F1
#
_entry.id   AF-A0A5B7B9W3-F1
#
_cell.length_a   1.000
_cell.length_b   1.000
_cell.length_c   1.000
_cell.angle_alpha   90.00
_cell.angle_beta   90.00
_cell.angle_gamma   90.00
#
_symmetry.space_group_name_H-M   'P 1'
#
loop_
_entity.id
_entity.type
_entity.pdbx_description
1 polymer ?
#
loop_
_entity_poly.entity_id
_entity_poly.type
_entity_poly.pdbx_seq_one_letter_code
_entity_poly.pdbx_strand_id
1 'polypeptide(L)'
;RVSTLSKQKRERIYDIFQDYEKMKMEKGEFDLADLVIDLHHRLINERFEGDEMDFVYIDEVQDLTMRQIALFKYICRNVDEGFVFSGDTAQTIARGIDFRFQDIRSLFYNEFILESRSDGSAGRKEKGQLSDIFNLRQNFRTHAGVLNLAQSVIDLLYRFFRQSIDVLEPETSLIYGEAPILLEPGNDENAIVTIFGNSGNVGGNIVGFGAEQVILVRDDCARMEISAYVGKQALVLTIVECKGLEFQDVLLYNFFWLITSEKSVESNI
;
A
#
# COMPACT_ATOMS: atom_id res chain seq x y z
N ARG A 1 -9.55 -16.07 -7.40
CA ARG A 1 -8.88 -15.25 -8.43
C ARG A 1 -8.31 -16.16 -9.52
N VAL A 2 -8.33 -15.74 -10.78
CA VAL A 2 -7.66 -16.43 -11.90
C VAL A 2 -6.29 -15.77 -12.08
N SER A 3 -5.22 -16.56 -12.10
CA SER A 3 -3.85 -16.05 -12.29
C SER A 3 -3.70 -15.43 -13.68
N THR A 4 -3.17 -14.22 -13.77
CA THR A 4 -2.75 -13.57 -15.02
C THR A 4 -1.42 -14.13 -15.55
N LEU A 5 -0.70 -14.91 -14.74
CA LEU A 5 0.55 -15.55 -15.11
C LEU A 5 0.31 -16.86 -15.89
N SER A 6 1.08 -17.06 -16.95
CA SER A 6 1.09 -18.32 -17.71
C SER A 6 1.53 -19.50 -16.84
N LYS A 7 1.17 -20.72 -17.24
CA LYS A 7 1.57 -21.94 -16.51
C LYS A 7 3.09 -22.03 -16.34
N GLN A 8 3.85 -21.80 -17.40
CA GLN A 8 5.32 -21.80 -17.38
C GLN A 8 5.90 -20.74 -16.42
N LYS A 9 5.34 -19.53 -16.39
CA LYS A 9 5.77 -18.50 -15.44
C LYS A 9 5.51 -18.92 -13.99
N ARG A 10 4.35 -19.53 -13.72
CA ARG A 10 4.01 -20.05 -12.38
C ARG A 10 4.94 -21.18 -11.95
N GLU A 11 5.24 -22.12 -12.83
CA GLU A 11 6.21 -23.20 -12.57
C GLU A 11 7.58 -22.61 -12.22
N ARG A 12 8.08 -21.68 -13.02
CA ARG A 12 9.37 -21.04 -12.76
C ARG A 12 9.41 -20.25 -11.45
N ILE A 13 8.34 -19.53 -11.11
CA ILE A 13 8.24 -18.82 -9.82
C ILE A 13 8.24 -19.82 -8.66
N TYR A 14 7.54 -20.95 -8.82
CA TYR A 14 7.51 -22.00 -7.82
C TYR A 14 8.90 -22.65 -7.63
N ASP A 15 9.64 -22.91 -8.71
CA ASP A 15 11.01 -23.43 -8.63
C ASP A 15 11.91 -22.46 -7.85
N ILE A 16 11.82 -21.15 -8.12
CA ILE A 16 12.57 -20.12 -7.38
C ILE A 16 12.17 -20.13 -5.89
N PHE A 17 10.89 -20.28 -5.58
CA PHE A 17 10.41 -20.40 -4.21
C PHE A 17 11.00 -21.65 -3.52
N GLN A 18 11.06 -22.79 -4.19
CA GLN A 18 11.66 -24.01 -3.63
C GLN A 18 13.16 -23.85 -3.37
N ASP A 19 13.89 -23.21 -4.28
CA ASP A 19 15.31 -22.91 -4.09
C ASP A 19 15.53 -21.95 -2.90
N TYR A 20 14.66 -20.94 -2.75
CA TYR A 20 14.67 -20.03 -1.61
C TYR A 20 14.42 -20.77 -0.29
N GLU A 21 13.38 -21.62 -0.20
CA GLU A 21 13.07 -22.41 1.00
C GLU A 21 14.22 -23.35 1.37
N LYS A 22 14.84 -23.99 0.37
CA LYS A 22 16.01 -24.85 0.59
C LYS A 22 17.18 -24.07 1.17
N MET A 23 17.52 -22.92 0.57
CA MET A 23 18.59 -22.05 1.06
C MET A 23 18.31 -21.58 2.49
N LYS A 24 17.06 -21.19 2.78
CA LYS A 24 16.62 -20.74 4.11
C LYS A 24 16.81 -21.85 5.16
N MET A 25 16.40 -23.08 4.84
CA MET A 25 16.61 -24.24 5.71
C MET A 25 18.09 -24.59 5.93
N GLU A 26 18.92 -24.57 4.88
CA GLU A 26 20.36 -24.86 4.99
C GLU A 26 21.09 -23.89 5.93
N LYS A 27 20.59 -22.66 6.06
CA LYS A 27 21.13 -21.65 6.97
C LYS A 27 20.47 -21.64 8.36
N GLY A 28 19.39 -22.40 8.56
CA GLY A 28 18.59 -22.35 9.78
C GLY A 28 17.90 -21.00 10.00
N GLU A 29 17.59 -20.29 8.92
CA GLU A 29 16.90 -18.99 8.93
C GLU A 29 15.39 -19.19 8.87
N PHE A 30 14.64 -18.15 9.24
CA PHE A 30 13.18 -18.09 9.07
C PHE A 30 12.78 -16.67 8.67
N ASP A 31 11.69 -16.54 7.94
CA ASP A 31 11.09 -15.27 7.57
C ASP A 31 9.78 -15.00 8.31
N LEU A 32 9.15 -13.85 8.02
CA LEU A 32 7.93 -13.45 8.68
C LEU A 32 6.76 -14.41 8.40
N ALA A 33 6.72 -15.04 7.22
CA ALA A 33 5.66 -15.99 6.89
C ALA A 33 5.81 -17.27 7.72
N ASP A 34 7.04 -17.77 7.90
CA ASP A 34 7.31 -18.91 8.77
C ASP A 34 6.89 -18.64 10.21
N LEU A 35 7.23 -17.44 10.74
CA LEU A 35 6.85 -17.02 12.08
C LEU A 35 5.32 -17.00 12.23
N VAL A 36 4.60 -16.43 11.27
CA VAL A 36 3.13 -16.38 11.30
C VAL A 36 2.52 -17.77 11.26
N ILE A 37 3.07 -18.68 10.45
CA ILE A 37 2.62 -20.08 10.38
C ILE A 37 2.87 -20.81 11.71
N ASP A 38 4.05 -20.63 12.30
CA ASP A 38 4.38 -21.21 13.61
C ASP A 38 3.45 -20.68 14.71
N LEU A 39 3.14 -19.38 14.72
CA LEU A 39 2.17 -18.79 15.65
C LEU A 39 0.78 -19.40 15.50
N HIS A 40 0.28 -19.58 14.28
CA HIS A 40 -0.97 -20.30 14.04
C HIS A 40 -0.93 -21.71 14.64
N HIS A 41 0.15 -22.47 14.40
CA HIS A 41 0.28 -23.82 14.92
C HIS A 41 0.25 -23.87 16.45
N ARG A 42 1.00 -22.98 17.12
CA ARG A 42 1.03 -22.92 18.58
C ARG A 42 -0.32 -22.50 19.15
N LEU A 43 -0.94 -21.45 18.62
CA LEU A 43 -2.22 -20.94 19.11
C LEU A 43 -3.37 -21.93 18.92
N ILE A 44 -3.32 -22.77 17.88
CA ILE A 44 -4.27 -23.87 17.70
C ILE A 44 -4.09 -24.96 18.76
N ASN A 45 -2.84 -25.34 19.06
CA ASN A 45 -2.55 -26.50 19.91
C ASN A 45 -2.53 -26.18 21.41
N GLU A 46 -1.98 -25.03 21.78
CA GLU A 46 -1.69 -24.64 23.17
C GLU A 46 -2.74 -23.66 23.72
N ARG A 47 -3.56 -23.08 22.82
CA ARG A 47 -4.48 -21.96 23.08
C ARG A 47 -3.75 -20.71 23.60
N PHE A 48 -4.39 -19.56 23.44
CA PHE A 48 -3.84 -18.32 23.96
C PHE A 48 -4.03 -18.27 25.48
N GLU A 49 -2.94 -18.21 26.24
CA GLU A 49 -2.97 -18.12 27.72
C GLU A 49 -3.03 -16.67 28.25
N GLY A 50 -3.01 -15.67 27.37
CA GLY A 50 -3.13 -14.26 27.75
C GLY A 50 -4.58 -13.81 27.97
N ASP A 51 -4.74 -12.53 28.33
CA ASP A 51 -6.06 -11.92 28.49
C ASP A 51 -6.79 -11.87 27.15
N GLU A 52 -8.00 -12.43 27.11
CA GLU A 52 -8.86 -12.34 25.94
C GLU A 52 -9.35 -10.90 25.74
N MET A 53 -9.37 -10.47 24.49
CA MET A 53 -9.85 -9.16 24.08
C MET A 53 -11.33 -9.25 23.70
N ASP A 54 -12.13 -8.32 24.22
CA ASP A 54 -13.54 -8.19 23.82
C ASP A 54 -13.70 -7.51 22.45
N PHE A 55 -12.77 -6.61 22.11
CA PHE A 55 -12.77 -5.79 20.89
C PHE A 55 -11.37 -5.64 20.32
N VAL A 56 -11.26 -5.73 18.99
CA VAL A 56 -10.02 -5.64 18.22
C VAL A 56 -10.25 -4.69 17.04
N TYR A 57 -9.52 -3.59 17.04
CA TYR A 57 -9.52 -2.59 15.97
C TYR A 57 -8.20 -2.69 15.22
N ILE A 58 -8.27 -2.93 13.91
CA ILE A 58 -7.10 -3.13 13.07
C ILE A 58 -7.14 -2.05 12.00
N ASP A 59 -6.17 -1.14 12.10
CA ASP A 59 -5.97 -0.08 11.12
C ASP A 59 -4.93 -0.49 10.07
N GLU A 60 -4.95 0.17 8.92
CA GLU A 60 -4.04 -0.07 7.79
C GLU A 60 -3.99 -1.56 7.38
N VAL A 61 -5.15 -2.24 7.33
CA VAL A 61 -5.21 -3.69 7.06
C VAL A 61 -4.59 -4.11 5.72
N GLN A 62 -4.41 -3.17 4.79
CA GLN A 62 -3.73 -3.40 3.51
C GLN A 62 -2.22 -3.65 3.65
N ASP A 63 -1.63 -3.37 4.81
CA ASP A 63 -0.22 -3.69 5.11
C ASP A 63 -0.01 -5.08 5.70
N LEU A 64 -1.11 -5.79 6.01
CA LEU A 64 -1.06 -7.12 6.59
C LEU A 64 -1.42 -8.18 5.56
N THR A 65 -0.70 -9.29 5.59
CA THR A 65 -1.12 -10.48 4.84
C THR A 65 -2.37 -11.09 5.46
N MET A 66 -3.17 -11.79 4.66
CA MET A 66 -4.38 -12.48 5.14
C MET A 66 -4.09 -13.44 6.30
N ARG A 67 -2.92 -14.10 6.30
CA ARG A 67 -2.50 -14.98 7.40
C ARG A 67 -2.19 -14.20 8.67
N GLN A 68 -1.52 -13.05 8.58
CA GLN A 68 -1.32 -12.20 9.76
C GLN A 68 -2.66 -11.73 10.34
N ILE A 69 -3.60 -11.32 9.49
CA ILE A 69 -4.93 -10.91 9.92
C ILE A 69 -5.67 -12.06 10.61
N ALA A 70 -5.53 -13.28 10.10
CA ALA A 70 -6.15 -14.46 10.71
C ALA A 70 -5.64 -14.77 12.13
N LEU A 71 -4.47 -14.30 12.55
CA LEU A 71 -4.00 -14.48 13.93
C LEU A 71 -4.91 -13.80 14.96
N PHE A 72 -5.62 -12.73 14.58
CA PHE A 72 -6.48 -12.00 15.52
C PHE A 72 -7.67 -12.83 16.01
N LYS A 73 -8.03 -13.92 15.32
CA LYS A 73 -9.10 -14.83 15.76
C LYS A 73 -8.78 -15.55 17.09
N TYR A 74 -7.50 -15.68 17.44
CA TYR A 74 -7.10 -16.37 18.66
C TYR A 74 -7.18 -15.49 19.91
N ILE A 75 -7.23 -14.17 19.75
CA ILE A 75 -7.22 -13.23 20.88
C ILE A 75 -8.59 -12.62 21.19
N CYS A 76 -9.58 -12.76 20.29
CA CYS A 76 -10.93 -12.25 20.49
C CYS A 76 -11.98 -13.27 20.03
N ARG A 77 -12.89 -13.63 20.94
CA ARG A 77 -13.97 -14.59 20.69
C ARG A 77 -15.26 -13.93 20.20
N ASN A 78 -15.41 -12.62 20.37
CA ASN A 78 -16.59 -11.87 19.95
C ASN A 78 -16.55 -11.62 18.44
N VAL A 79 -16.93 -12.64 17.66
CA VAL A 79 -16.94 -12.55 16.18
C VAL A 79 -18.12 -11.76 15.62
N ASP A 80 -19.14 -11.48 16.44
CA ASP A 80 -20.33 -10.77 15.98
C ASP A 80 -20.12 -9.24 15.97
N GLU A 81 -19.43 -8.69 16.98
CA GLU A 81 -19.24 -7.24 17.13
C GLU A 81 -17.79 -6.84 17.50
N GLY A 82 -16.93 -7.80 17.82
CA GLY A 82 -15.61 -7.55 18.41
C GLY A 82 -14.52 -7.17 17.41
N PHE A 83 -14.81 -7.02 16.12
CA PHE A 83 -13.80 -6.72 15.11
C PHE A 83 -14.17 -5.52 14.24
N VAL A 84 -13.21 -4.61 14.08
CA VAL A 84 -13.29 -3.52 13.11
C VAL A 84 -11.99 -3.49 12.31
N PHE A 85 -12.13 -3.53 10.98
CA PHE A 85 -11.03 -3.50 10.02
C PHE A 85 -11.11 -2.20 9.22
N SER A 86 -10.09 -1.35 9.28
CA SER A 86 -9.98 -0.11 8.50
C SER A 86 -8.72 -0.12 7.63
N GLY A 87 -8.83 0.49 6.44
CA GLY A 87 -7.74 0.55 5.48
C GLY A 87 -8.18 1.20 4.16
N ASP A 88 -7.24 1.28 3.22
CA ASP A 88 -7.48 1.80 1.87
C ASP A 88 -6.89 0.87 0.82
N THR A 89 -7.75 0.39 -0.09
CA THR A 89 -7.35 -0.57 -1.13
C THR A 89 -6.42 0.05 -2.16
N ALA A 90 -6.56 1.36 -2.42
CA ALA A 90 -5.70 2.08 -3.36
C ALA A 90 -4.29 2.36 -2.82
N GLN A 91 -4.07 2.20 -1.51
CA GLN A 91 -2.79 2.46 -0.83
C GLN A 91 -2.00 1.19 -0.49
N THR A 92 -2.23 0.10 -1.24
CA THR A 92 -1.48 -1.15 -1.10
C THR A 92 -0.08 -1.01 -1.70
N ILE A 93 0.85 -0.41 -0.94
CA ILE A 93 2.25 -0.22 -1.36
C ILE A 93 3.19 -1.31 -0.85
N ALA A 94 2.74 -2.12 0.11
CA ALA A 94 3.50 -3.24 0.63
C ALA A 94 3.74 -4.29 -0.46
N ARG A 95 5.02 -4.54 -0.79
CA ARG A 95 5.39 -5.45 -1.87
C ARG A 95 4.91 -6.87 -1.56
N GLY A 96 4.24 -7.48 -2.53
CA GLY A 96 3.74 -8.86 -2.41
C GLY A 96 2.42 -8.99 -1.65
N ILE A 97 1.82 -7.87 -1.22
CA ILE A 97 0.47 -7.84 -0.66
C ILE A 97 -0.49 -7.40 -1.75
N ASP A 98 -1.54 -8.20 -1.95
CA ASP A 98 -2.68 -7.84 -2.78
C ASP A 98 -3.91 -7.84 -1.88
N PHE A 99 -4.44 -6.65 -1.62
CA PHE A 99 -5.47 -6.42 -0.61
C PHE A 99 -6.78 -6.02 -1.27
N ARG A 100 -7.88 -6.56 -0.74
CA ARG A 100 -9.27 -6.15 -1.00
C ARG A 100 -10.09 -6.40 0.26
N PHE A 101 -11.01 -5.52 0.59
CA PHE A 101 -12.00 -5.74 1.63
C PHE A 101 -12.85 -6.99 1.36
N GLN A 102 -13.10 -7.33 0.09
CA GLN A 102 -13.76 -8.61 -0.25
C GLN A 102 -12.98 -9.83 0.22
N ASP A 103 -11.65 -9.78 0.18
CA ASP A 103 -10.79 -10.87 0.63
C ASP A 103 -10.82 -10.95 2.16
N ILE A 104 -10.85 -9.80 2.87
CA ILE A 104 -11.06 -9.75 4.33
C ILE A 104 -12.41 -10.33 4.74
N ARG A 105 -13.50 -9.95 4.06
CA ARG A 105 -14.84 -10.49 4.34
C ARG A 105 -14.87 -12.01 4.17
N SER A 106 -14.20 -12.51 3.13
CA SER A 106 -14.09 -13.95 2.86
C SER A 106 -13.27 -14.65 3.93
N LEU A 107 -12.12 -14.08 4.33
CA LEU A 107 -11.30 -14.58 5.42
C LEU A 107 -12.08 -14.63 6.74
N PHE A 108 -12.74 -13.53 7.10
CA PHE A 108 -13.52 -13.42 8.33
C PHE A 108 -14.62 -14.47 8.40
N TYR A 109 -15.38 -14.63 7.31
CA TYR A 109 -16.42 -15.65 7.27
C TYR A 109 -15.87 -17.08 7.41
N ASN A 110 -14.81 -17.40 6.66
CA ASN A 110 -14.27 -18.76 6.63
C ASN A 110 -13.50 -19.11 7.92
N GLU A 111 -12.65 -18.22 8.39
CA GLU A 111 -11.72 -18.50 9.50
C GLU A 111 -12.21 -18.02 10.86
N PHE A 112 -13.02 -16.96 10.95
CA PHE A 112 -13.49 -16.44 12.24
C PHE A 112 -14.87 -17.01 12.57
N ILE A 113 -15.79 -17.04 11.59
CA ILE A 113 -17.18 -17.48 11.84
C ILE A 113 -17.35 -19.00 11.70
N LEU A 114 -16.87 -19.62 10.61
CA LEU A 114 -17.11 -21.06 10.40
C LEU A 114 -16.28 -21.95 11.31
N GLU A 115 -14.98 -21.65 11.48
CA GLU A 115 -14.11 -22.45 12.34
C GLU A 115 -14.52 -22.38 13.82
N SER A 116 -14.88 -21.21 14.34
CA SER A 116 -15.34 -21.05 15.73
C SER A 116 -16.61 -21.86 16.06
N ARG A 117 -17.44 -22.14 15.05
CA ARG A 117 -18.68 -22.93 15.20
C ARG A 117 -18.45 -24.44 15.17
N SER A 118 -17.27 -24.88 14.77
CA SER A 118 -16.91 -26.31 14.67
C SER A 118 -16.61 -26.92 16.04
N ASP A 119 -16.35 -26.08 17.05
CA ASP A 119 -15.76 -26.47 18.34
C ASP A 119 -16.75 -26.67 19.50
N GLY A 120 -18.09 -26.66 19.32
CA GLY A 120 -18.93 -26.97 20.48
C GLY A 120 -20.46 -26.94 20.45
N SER A 121 -21.17 -26.54 19.39
CA SER A 121 -22.64 -26.57 19.46
C SER A 121 -23.35 -26.80 18.12
N ALA A 122 -23.95 -27.98 17.98
CA ALA A 122 -24.88 -28.34 16.91
C ALA A 122 -26.26 -27.64 17.05
N GLY A 123 -26.27 -26.36 17.43
CA GLY A 123 -27.48 -25.58 17.70
C GLY A 123 -27.54 -24.32 16.84
N ARG A 124 -28.48 -24.31 15.88
CA ARG A 124 -28.88 -23.19 15.00
C ARG A 124 -27.79 -22.60 14.10
N LYS A 125 -27.93 -22.92 12.80
CA LYS A 125 -27.33 -22.20 11.67
C LYS A 125 -27.92 -20.79 11.56
N GLU A 126 -27.70 -19.91 12.52
CA GLU A 126 -27.86 -18.47 12.26
C GLU A 126 -26.72 -18.08 11.33
N LYS A 127 -27.02 -17.66 10.09
CA LYS A 127 -26.01 -17.18 9.15
C LYS A 127 -25.24 -16.06 9.86
N GLY A 128 -23.94 -16.26 10.14
CA GLY A 128 -23.13 -15.19 10.70
C GLY A 128 -23.28 -13.96 9.82
N GLN A 129 -23.63 -12.83 10.43
CA GLN A 129 -23.96 -11.63 9.70
C GLN A 129 -22.67 -10.86 9.46
N LEU A 130 -22.14 -10.92 8.24
CA LEU A 130 -21.07 -10.03 7.84
C LEU A 130 -21.64 -8.62 7.70
N SER A 131 -21.09 -7.67 8.45
CA SER A 131 -21.36 -6.26 8.26
C SER A 131 -21.02 -5.82 6.84
N ASP A 132 -21.78 -4.85 6.34
CA ASP A 132 -21.46 -4.20 5.08
C ASP A 132 -20.24 -3.29 5.23
N ILE A 133 -19.53 -3.09 4.12
CA ILE A 133 -18.37 -2.19 4.09
C ILE A 133 -18.90 -0.77 4.20
N PHE A 134 -18.46 -0.04 5.22
CA PHE A 134 -18.76 1.36 5.40
C PHE A 134 -17.65 2.22 4.79
N ASN A 135 -17.98 3.00 3.77
CA ASN A 135 -17.02 3.84 3.06
C ASN A 135 -17.02 5.29 3.61
N LEU A 136 -15.85 5.77 4.04
CA LEU A 136 -15.65 7.16 4.45
C LEU A 136 -15.18 7.98 3.26
N ARG A 137 -16.01 8.94 2.82
CA ARG A 137 -15.76 9.67 1.56
C ARG A 137 -15.25 11.09 1.74
N GLN A 138 -15.48 11.68 2.90
CA GLN A 138 -15.14 13.07 3.15
C GLN A 138 -13.68 13.18 3.57
N ASN A 139 -12.85 13.76 2.70
CA ASN A 139 -11.47 14.08 3.02
C ASN A 139 -11.41 15.45 3.72
N PHE A 140 -10.63 15.51 4.80
CA PHE A 140 -10.45 16.71 5.64
C PHE A 140 -9.01 17.22 5.64
N ARG A 141 -8.10 16.56 4.92
CA ARG A 141 -6.66 16.89 4.90
C ARG A 141 -6.22 17.44 3.55
N THR A 142 -6.70 16.84 2.47
CA THR A 142 -6.29 17.15 1.10
C THR A 142 -7.35 18.01 0.41
N HIS A 143 -6.92 19.02 -0.36
CA HIS A 143 -7.83 19.88 -1.11
C HIS A 143 -8.35 19.22 -2.40
N ALA A 144 -9.49 19.70 -2.89
CA ALA A 144 -10.21 19.11 -4.01
C ALA A 144 -9.37 18.97 -5.30
N GLY A 145 -8.50 19.94 -5.61
CA GLY A 145 -7.60 19.87 -6.76
C GLY A 145 -6.69 18.64 -6.81
N VAL A 146 -6.02 18.28 -5.71
CA VAL A 146 -5.20 17.05 -5.64
C VAL A 146 -6.08 15.81 -5.69
N LEU A 147 -7.21 15.79 -4.96
CA LEU A 147 -8.11 14.64 -4.95
C LEU A 147 -8.69 14.33 -6.32
N ASN A 148 -9.04 15.35 -7.10
CA ASN A 148 -9.54 15.17 -8.46
C ASN A 148 -8.50 14.50 -9.37
N LEU A 149 -7.23 14.90 -9.25
CA LEU A 149 -6.14 14.24 -9.98
C LEU A 149 -5.95 12.79 -9.50
N ALA A 150 -5.92 12.57 -8.18
CA ALA A 150 -5.82 11.23 -7.61
C ALA A 150 -6.95 10.32 -8.11
N GLN A 151 -8.20 10.81 -8.07
CA GLN A 151 -9.37 10.08 -8.57
C GLN A 151 -9.22 9.70 -10.05
N SER A 152 -8.67 10.57 -10.90
CA SER A 152 -8.42 10.23 -12.31
C SER A 152 -7.47 9.05 -12.49
N VAL A 153 -6.48 8.90 -11.59
CA VAL A 153 -5.56 7.75 -11.57
C VAL A 153 -6.28 6.51 -11.04
N ILE A 154 -7.07 6.65 -9.98
CA ILE A 154 -7.89 5.56 -9.42
C ILE A 154 -8.88 5.04 -10.47
N ASP A 155 -9.51 5.89 -11.27
CA ASP A 155 -10.42 5.48 -12.34
C ASP A 155 -9.73 4.61 -13.40
N LEU A 156 -8.45 4.88 -13.70
CA LEU A 156 -7.64 4.03 -14.56
C LEU A 156 -7.37 2.68 -13.89
N LEU A 157 -7.08 2.65 -12.58
CA LEU A 157 -6.93 1.41 -11.83
C LEU A 157 -8.22 0.58 -11.86
N TYR A 158 -9.37 1.22 -11.63
CA TYR A 158 -10.69 0.58 -11.74
C TYR A 158 -11.01 0.10 -13.14
N ARG A 159 -10.47 0.73 -14.19
CA ARG A 159 -10.69 0.29 -15.57
C ARG A 159 -9.84 -0.92 -15.94
N PHE A 160 -8.53 -0.87 -15.63
CA PHE A 160 -7.56 -1.85 -16.11
C PHE A 160 -7.33 -3.01 -15.12
N PHE A 161 -7.57 -2.81 -13.83
CA PHE A 161 -7.25 -3.76 -12.75
C PHE A 161 -8.46 -4.11 -11.87
N ARG A 162 -9.65 -4.24 -12.47
CA ARG A 162 -10.94 -4.53 -11.77
C ARG A 162 -10.92 -5.69 -10.77
N GLN A 163 -10.06 -6.67 -10.97
CA GLN A 163 -9.99 -7.85 -10.08
C GLN A 163 -9.01 -7.67 -8.93
N SER A 164 -8.23 -6.58 -8.94
CA SER A 164 -7.16 -6.29 -7.99
C SER A 164 -7.54 -5.27 -6.93
N ILE A 165 -8.57 -4.46 -7.18
CA ILE A 165 -8.98 -3.34 -6.32
C ILE A 165 -10.49 -3.35 -6.13
N ASP A 166 -10.96 -2.99 -4.94
CA ASP A 166 -12.38 -2.75 -4.68
C ASP A 166 -12.79 -1.39 -5.23
N VAL A 167 -13.94 -1.33 -5.91
CA VAL A 167 -14.46 -0.07 -6.44
C VAL A 167 -15.19 0.66 -5.33
N LEU A 168 -14.57 1.72 -4.82
CA LEU A 168 -15.12 2.60 -3.81
C LEU A 168 -15.68 3.89 -4.45
N GLU A 169 -16.64 4.52 -3.77
CA GLU A 169 -17.16 5.81 -4.20
C GLU A 169 -16.05 6.88 -4.09
N PRO A 170 -15.96 7.83 -5.06
CA PRO A 170 -14.97 8.88 -5.03
C PRO A 170 -14.99 9.70 -3.73
N GLU A 171 -13.79 10.07 -3.28
CA GLU A 171 -13.59 11.01 -2.18
C GLU A 171 -14.00 12.43 -2.58
N THR A 172 -14.45 13.19 -1.59
CA THR A 172 -14.81 14.61 -1.74
C THR A 172 -14.12 15.43 -0.66
N SER A 173 -13.69 16.66 -0.99
CA SER A 173 -13.12 17.60 -0.02
C SER A 173 -13.88 18.91 -0.02
N LEU A 174 -14.04 19.48 1.17
CA LEU A 174 -14.57 20.84 1.37
C LEU A 174 -13.47 21.90 1.27
N ILE A 175 -12.20 21.49 1.25
CA ILE A 175 -11.05 22.38 1.12
C ILE A 175 -10.85 22.65 -0.37
N TYR A 176 -11.00 23.92 -0.77
CA TYR A 176 -10.70 24.36 -2.12
C TYR A 176 -9.18 24.46 -2.33
N GLY A 177 -8.70 24.05 -3.50
CA GLY A 177 -7.32 24.24 -3.92
C GLY A 177 -7.14 23.92 -5.40
N GLU A 178 -6.11 24.48 -6.01
CA GLU A 178 -5.85 24.41 -7.44
C GLU A 178 -5.42 23.01 -7.91
N ALA A 179 -5.53 22.75 -9.21
CA ALA A 179 -5.04 21.49 -9.76
C ALA A 179 -3.50 21.45 -9.73
N PRO A 180 -2.88 20.28 -9.48
CA PRO A 180 -1.43 20.14 -9.57
C PRO A 180 -0.89 20.55 -10.95
N ILE A 181 0.28 21.17 -10.97
CA ILE A 181 0.92 21.71 -12.17
C ILE A 181 1.98 20.73 -12.69
N LEU A 182 2.00 20.49 -13.99
CA LEU A 182 3.09 19.77 -14.66
C LEU A 182 4.20 20.76 -15.04
N LEU A 183 5.41 20.52 -14.52
CA LEU A 183 6.60 21.27 -14.90
C LEU A 183 7.32 20.53 -16.03
N GLU A 184 7.24 21.07 -17.25
CA GLU A 184 7.99 20.56 -18.40
C GLU A 184 9.36 21.25 -18.45
N PRO A 185 10.48 20.50 -18.50
CA PRO A 185 11.79 21.10 -18.68
C PRO A 185 11.87 21.74 -20.07
N GLY A 186 12.49 22.92 -20.16
CA GLY A 186 12.86 23.51 -21.45
C GLY A 186 13.93 22.66 -22.17
N ASN A 187 14.15 22.92 -23.47
CA ASN A 187 14.98 22.08 -24.35
C ASN A 187 16.39 21.72 -23.81
N ASP A 188 16.99 22.49 -22.90
CA ASP A 188 18.34 22.23 -22.37
C ASP A 188 18.51 22.50 -20.86
N GLU A 189 17.43 22.72 -20.09
CA GLU A 189 17.52 23.02 -18.65
C GLU A 189 16.69 22.03 -17.82
N ASN A 190 17.36 21.35 -16.88
CA ASN A 190 16.66 20.59 -15.84
C ASN A 190 15.96 21.59 -14.92
N ALA A 191 14.62 21.57 -14.90
CA ALA A 191 13.81 22.47 -14.07
C ALA A 191 14.22 22.44 -12.58
N ILE A 192 14.73 21.30 -12.09
CA ILE A 192 15.28 21.17 -10.73
C ILE A 192 16.51 22.05 -10.53
N VAL A 193 17.37 22.20 -11.54
CA VAL A 193 18.55 23.10 -11.46
C VAL A 193 18.10 24.56 -11.46
N THR A 194 17.04 24.91 -12.19
CA THR A 194 16.49 26.27 -12.13
C THR A 194 15.89 26.58 -10.75
N ILE A 195 15.24 25.59 -10.12
CA ILE A 195 14.62 25.75 -8.79
C ILE A 195 15.66 25.74 -7.66
N PHE A 196 16.68 24.87 -7.73
CA PHE A 196 17.62 24.61 -6.62
C PHE A 196 19.11 24.94 -6.91
N GLY A 197 19.50 25.04 -8.19
CA GLY A 197 20.90 25.14 -8.62
C GLY A 197 21.57 26.51 -8.43
N ASN A 198 20.81 27.59 -8.24
CA ASN A 198 21.36 28.96 -8.10
C ASN A 198 21.72 29.38 -6.67
N SER A 199 21.65 28.47 -5.70
CA SER A 199 21.89 28.77 -4.28
C SER A 199 23.36 29.06 -3.92
N GLY A 200 24.29 28.92 -4.87
CA GLY A 200 25.73 29.09 -4.63
C GLY A 200 26.26 30.52 -4.67
N ASN A 201 25.54 31.53 -5.20
CA ASN A 201 26.22 32.82 -5.45
C ASN A 201 25.41 34.14 -5.51
N VAL A 202 24.14 34.21 -5.08
CA VAL A 202 23.44 35.52 -5.04
C VAL A 202 22.58 35.64 -3.79
N GLY A 203 22.89 36.64 -2.95
CA GLY A 203 22.10 37.05 -1.79
C GLY A 203 20.77 37.67 -2.16
N GLY A 204 19.84 36.87 -2.67
CA GLY A 204 18.44 37.23 -2.88
C GLY A 204 17.54 36.05 -2.51
N ASN A 205 16.85 36.17 -1.36
CA ASN A 205 15.73 35.35 -0.86
C ASN A 205 15.30 34.12 -1.69
N ILE A 206 16.13 33.07 -1.78
CA ILE A 206 15.64 31.74 -2.13
C ILE A 206 15.28 31.07 -0.81
N VAL A 207 13.97 31.00 -0.54
CA VAL A 207 13.41 30.26 0.58
C VAL A 207 13.73 28.79 0.31
N GLY A 208 14.70 28.24 1.04
CA GLY A 208 14.99 26.80 0.97
C GLY A 208 13.74 25.98 1.24
N PHE A 209 13.66 24.76 0.71
CA PHE A 209 12.52 23.90 1.01
C PHE A 209 12.45 23.68 2.52
N GLY A 210 11.33 24.10 3.12
CA GLY A 210 11.09 23.92 4.55
C GLY A 210 10.85 22.46 4.90
N ALA A 211 10.71 22.15 6.19
CA ALA A 211 10.36 20.81 6.66
C ALA A 211 8.99 20.30 6.15
N GLU A 212 8.17 21.21 5.60
CA GLU A 212 6.82 20.95 5.10
C GLU A 212 6.77 20.67 3.59
N GLN A 213 7.93 20.62 2.92
CA GLN A 213 8.04 20.41 1.49
C GLN A 213 8.91 19.19 1.17
N VAL A 214 8.48 18.35 0.22
CA VAL A 214 9.17 17.10 -0.11
C VAL A 214 9.28 16.90 -1.62
N ILE A 215 10.39 16.28 -2.04
CA ILE A 215 10.55 15.71 -3.37
C ILE A 215 10.37 14.20 -3.27
N LEU A 216 9.38 13.69 -3.98
CA LEU A 216 9.11 12.26 -4.06
C LEU A 216 9.71 11.67 -5.33
N VAL A 217 10.47 10.59 -5.14
CA VAL A 217 11.11 9.82 -6.21
C VAL A 217 10.63 8.37 -6.21
N ARG A 218 10.76 7.70 -7.36
CA ARG A 218 10.30 6.32 -7.51
C ARG A 218 11.20 5.32 -6.78
N ASP A 219 12.51 5.53 -6.81
CA ASP A 219 13.51 4.59 -6.28
C ASP A 219 14.78 5.31 -5.82
N ASP A 220 15.67 4.52 -5.19
CA ASP A 220 16.95 5.01 -4.67
C ASP A 220 17.90 5.51 -5.75
N CYS A 221 17.79 4.99 -6.98
CA CYS A 221 18.62 5.46 -8.09
C CYS A 221 18.27 6.91 -8.44
N ALA A 222 16.97 7.19 -8.62
CA ALA A 222 16.48 8.55 -8.85
C ALA A 222 16.78 9.48 -7.66
N ARG A 223 16.70 8.96 -6.42
CA ARG A 223 17.10 9.71 -5.22
C ARG A 223 18.56 10.17 -5.29
N MET A 224 19.48 9.26 -5.61
CA MET A 224 20.90 9.58 -5.70
C MET A 224 21.19 10.59 -6.81
N GLU A 225 20.51 10.45 -7.96
CA GLU A 225 20.63 11.39 -9.08
C GLU A 225 20.21 12.81 -8.67
N ILE A 226 19.02 12.98 -8.09
CA ILE A 226 18.51 14.32 -7.73
C ILE A 226 19.23 14.93 -6.53
N SER A 227 19.72 14.10 -5.60
CA SER A 227 20.44 14.55 -4.41
C SER A 227 21.72 15.32 -4.78
N ALA A 228 22.34 15.02 -5.93
CA ALA A 228 23.49 15.75 -6.43
C ALA A 228 23.16 17.21 -6.82
N TYR A 229 21.94 17.47 -7.26
CA TYR A 229 21.49 18.81 -7.68
C TYR A 229 20.87 19.61 -6.53
N VAL A 230 20.06 18.96 -5.69
CA VAL A 230 19.29 19.60 -4.61
C VAL A 230 20.12 19.77 -3.32
N GLY A 231 21.12 18.91 -3.11
CA GLY A 231 21.95 18.94 -1.91
C GLY A 231 21.13 18.79 -0.62
N LYS A 232 21.38 19.66 0.37
CA LYS A 232 20.68 19.66 1.67
C LYS A 232 19.45 20.57 1.71
N GLN A 233 18.99 21.05 0.56
CA GLN A 233 17.99 22.11 0.51
C GLN A 233 16.56 21.61 0.53
N ALA A 234 16.32 20.34 0.20
CA ALA A 234 15.01 19.72 0.26
C ALA A 234 15.10 18.29 0.79
N LEU A 235 13.99 17.82 1.35
CA LEU A 235 13.80 16.44 1.74
C LEU A 235 13.46 15.59 0.50
N VAL A 236 14.22 14.53 0.24
CA VAL A 236 13.97 13.61 -0.87
C VAL A 236 13.64 12.22 -0.33
N LEU A 237 12.43 11.75 -0.59
CA LEU A 237 11.92 10.46 -0.11
C LEU A 237 11.43 9.57 -1.26
N THR A 238 11.57 8.27 -1.09
CA THR A 238 10.84 7.30 -1.92
C THR A 238 9.37 7.22 -1.49
N ILE A 239 8.52 6.65 -2.36
CA ILE A 239 7.10 6.42 -2.03
C ILE A 239 6.90 5.54 -0.78
N VAL A 240 7.81 4.60 -0.56
CA VAL A 240 7.74 3.72 0.63
C VAL A 240 8.10 4.50 1.89
N GLU A 241 9.13 5.34 1.83
CA GLU A 241 9.57 6.15 2.97
C GLU A 241 8.58 7.28 3.31
N CYS A 242 7.82 7.79 2.34
CA CYS A 242 6.83 8.83 2.58
C CYS A 242 5.50 8.32 3.13
N LYS A 243 5.34 6.99 3.28
CA LYS A 243 4.08 6.42 3.78
C LYS A 243 3.78 6.94 5.19
N GLY A 244 2.55 7.42 5.39
CA GLY A 244 2.10 7.94 6.68
C GLY A 244 2.64 9.35 7.01
N LEU A 245 3.35 9.98 6.07
CA LEU A 245 3.81 11.36 6.20
C LEU A 245 2.93 12.28 5.35
N GLU A 246 2.77 13.52 5.81
CA GLU A 246 1.99 14.56 5.14
C GLU A 246 2.85 15.82 4.98
N PHE A 247 2.69 16.48 3.84
CA PHE A 247 3.47 17.66 3.46
C PHE A 247 2.53 18.70 2.83
N GLN A 248 2.85 19.98 2.97
CA GLN A 248 2.10 21.06 2.35
C GLN A 248 2.36 21.11 0.84
N ASP A 249 3.63 20.99 0.44
CA ASP A 249 4.03 20.96 -0.96
C ASP A 249 4.77 19.67 -1.30
N VAL A 250 4.35 19.03 -2.40
CA VAL A 250 4.93 17.77 -2.89
C VAL A 250 5.35 17.93 -4.34
N LEU A 251 6.63 17.70 -4.63
CA LEU A 251 7.17 17.63 -5.98
C LEU A 251 7.43 16.19 -6.39
N LEU A 252 6.75 15.71 -7.43
CA LEU A 252 7.01 14.38 -8.01
C LEU A 252 8.10 14.49 -9.08
N TYR A 253 9.29 13.94 -8.82
CA TYR A 253 10.41 13.99 -9.77
C TYR A 253 10.48 12.75 -10.66
N ASN A 254 10.53 13.00 -11.97
CA ASN A 254 10.72 12.00 -13.03
C ASN A 254 9.85 10.74 -12.87
N PHE A 255 8.63 10.91 -12.35
CA PHE A 255 7.90 9.77 -11.79
C PHE A 255 7.37 8.82 -12.87
N PHE A 256 7.20 9.27 -14.12
CA PHE A 256 6.55 8.52 -15.21
C PHE A 256 7.47 8.13 -16.38
N TRP A 257 8.79 8.28 -16.26
CA TRP A 257 9.75 8.12 -17.37
C TRP A 257 9.76 6.73 -18.04
N LEU A 258 9.36 5.70 -17.31
CA LEU A 258 9.24 4.34 -17.85
C LEU A 258 8.12 4.21 -18.88
N ILE A 259 7.11 5.10 -18.85
CA ILE A 259 6.00 5.09 -19.81
C ILE A 259 6.41 5.72 -21.14
N THR A 260 7.34 6.68 -21.12
CA THR A 260 7.79 7.40 -22.33
C THR A 260 8.89 6.67 -23.08
N SER A 261 9.68 5.84 -22.41
CA SER A 261 10.81 5.11 -23.02
C SER A 261 10.38 3.97 -23.96
N GLU A 262 9.16 3.44 -23.83
CA GLU A 262 8.63 2.44 -24.77
C GLU A 262 8.25 3.05 -26.13
N LYS A 263 7.87 4.33 -26.20
CA LYS A 263 7.55 5.01 -27.47
C LYS A 263 8.79 5.35 -28.31
N SER A 264 9.97 5.39 -27.71
CA SER A 264 11.24 5.68 -28.40
C SER A 264 11.79 4.47 -29.17
N VAL A 265 11.29 3.26 -28.90
CA VAL A 265 11.74 2.03 -29.56
C VAL A 265 10.90 1.68 -30.79
N GLU A 266 9.64 2.11 -30.84
CA GLU A 266 8.74 1.85 -31.99
C GLU A 266 8.88 2.85 -33.15
N SER A 267 9.75 3.86 -33.05
CA SER A 267 9.99 4.86 -34.11
C SER A 267 11.28 4.60 -34.92
N ASN A 268 11.95 3.46 -34.73
CA ASN A 268 13.15 3.06 -35.46
C ASN A 268 13.03 1.69 -36.17
N ILE A 269 11.85 1.39 -36.74
CA ILE A 269 11.70 0.37 -37.81
C ILE A 269 11.01 1.01 -39.00
#